data_AF-A0A8J8JUZ3-F1
#
_entry.id   AF-A0A8J8JUZ3-F1
#
_cell.length_a   1.000
_cell.length_b   1.000
_cell.length_c   1.000
_cell.angle_alpha   90.00
_cell.angle_beta   90.00
_cell.angle_gamma   90.00
#
_symmetry.space_group_name_H-M   'P 1'
#
loop_
_entity.id
_entity.type
_entity.pdbx_description
1 polymer ?
#
loop_
_entity_poly.entity_id
_entity_poly.type
_entity_poly.pdbx_seq_one_letter_code
_entity_poly.pdbx_strand_id
1 'polypeptide(L)'
;MKIGEWITSFLAWTQIVASPFIIGAIVGFIVYIKYPTTKGLVIGIFISALGLIIGVVIASRIAKKHSTVDFISSVTASPELDNLDKEEN
;
A
#
# COMPACT_ATOMS: atom_id res chain seq x y z
N MET A 1 -12.54 17.17 13.12
CA MET A 1 -11.37 16.30 12.88
C MET A 1 -10.12 17.12 13.06
N LYS A 2 -9.18 16.66 13.89
CA LYS A 2 -7.91 17.38 14.11
C LYS A 2 -7.04 17.17 12.87
N ILE A 3 -6.38 18.23 12.36
CA ILE A 3 -5.58 18.17 11.13
C ILE A 3 -4.52 17.04 11.16
N GLY A 4 -3.99 16.74 12.35
CA GLY A 4 -3.01 15.67 12.56
C GLY A 4 -3.54 14.27 12.26
N GLU A 5 -4.79 13.96 12.61
CA GLU A 5 -5.41 12.66 12.34
C GLU A 5 -5.63 12.43 10.85
N TRP A 6 -5.92 13.50 10.11
CA TRP A 6 -6.08 13.46 8.67
C TRP A 6 -4.74 13.22 7.95
N ILE A 7 -3.67 13.85 8.43
CA ILE A 7 -2.31 13.66 7.88
C ILE A 7 -1.85 12.21 8.12
N THR A 8 -1.95 11.69 9.34
CA THR A 8 -1.60 10.28 9.64
C THR A 8 -2.49 9.30 8.87
N SER A 9 -3.78 9.64 8.76
CA SER A 9 -4.77 9.19 7.77
C SER A 9 -4.17 8.87 6.40
N PHE A 10 -3.74 9.97 5.79
CA PHE A 10 -3.28 10.04 4.43
C PHE A 10 -1.93 9.35 4.22
N LEU A 11 -1.00 9.46 5.19
CA LEU A 11 0.28 8.74 5.13
C LEU A 11 0.07 7.22 5.16
N ALA A 12 -0.78 6.73 6.09
CA ALA A 12 -1.08 5.30 6.18
C ALA A 12 -1.72 4.78 4.89
N TRP A 13 -2.65 5.55 4.31
CA TRP A 13 -3.26 5.21 3.02
C TRP A 13 -2.23 5.15 1.89
N THR A 14 -1.34 6.15 1.81
CA THR A 14 -0.28 6.19 0.80
C THR A 14 0.68 5.01 0.94
N GLN A 15 1.01 4.60 2.17
CA GLN A 15 1.85 3.43 2.43
C GLN A 15 1.21 2.13 1.93
N ILE A 16 -0.12 1.99 2.06
CA ILE A 16 -0.83 0.83 1.51
C ILE A 16 -0.86 0.88 -0.03
N VAL A 17 -1.10 2.05 -0.63
CA VAL A 17 -1.07 2.21 -2.11
C VAL A 17 0.33 1.94 -2.67
N ALA A 18 1.38 2.26 -1.91
CA ALA A 18 2.75 2.07 -2.35
C ALA A 18 3.08 0.60 -2.64
N SER A 19 2.52 -0.36 -1.90
CA SER A 19 2.91 -1.78 -2.09
C SER A 19 2.52 -2.35 -3.46
N PRO A 20 1.26 -2.20 -3.95
CA PRO A 20 0.89 -2.73 -5.26
C PRO A 20 1.46 -1.86 -6.39
N PHE A 21 1.65 -0.57 -6.15
CA PHE A 21 2.31 0.33 -7.10
C PHE A 21 3.77 -0.06 -7.33
N ILE A 22 4.55 -0.29 -6.26
CA ILE A 22 5.96 -0.70 -6.37
C ILE A 22 6.07 -2.03 -7.13
N ILE A 23 5.19 -2.99 -6.85
CA ILE A 23 5.15 -4.26 -7.59
C ILE A 23 4.87 -4.01 -9.08
N GLY A 24 3.85 -3.21 -9.41
CA GLY A 24 3.54 -2.85 -10.80
C GLY A 24 4.65 -2.06 -11.49
N ALA A 25 5.38 -1.22 -10.76
CA ALA A 25 6.54 -0.48 -11.25
C ALA A 25 7.72 -1.40 -11.55
N ILE A 26 8.02 -2.35 -10.65
CA ILE A 26 9.08 -3.35 -10.85
C ILE A 26 8.76 -4.22 -12.07
N VAL A 27 7.53 -4.72 -12.19
CA VAL A 27 7.11 -5.54 -13.33
C VAL A 27 7.18 -4.73 -14.63
N GLY A 28 6.67 -3.51 -14.64
CA GLY A 28 6.74 -2.63 -15.82
C GLY A 28 8.19 -2.31 -16.23
N PHE A 29 9.08 -2.10 -15.27
CA PHE A 29 10.51 -1.87 -15.52
C PHE A 29 11.21 -3.10 -16.10
N ILE A 30 10.91 -4.30 -15.58
CA ILE A 30 11.43 -5.57 -16.12
C ILE A 30 10.99 -5.76 -17.58
N VAL A 31 9.74 -5.42 -17.90
CA VAL A 31 9.22 -5.48 -19.28
C VAL A 31 9.99 -4.53 -20.19
N TYR A 32 10.28 -3.31 -19.73
CA TYR A 32 11.08 -2.35 -20.51
C TYR A 32 12.52 -2.82 -20.74
N ILE A 33 13.18 -3.40 -19.74
CA ILE A 33 14.54 -3.96 -19.89
C ILE A 33 14.54 -5.09 -20.94
N LYS A 34 13.52 -5.95 -20.95
CA LYS A 34 13.43 -7.05 -21.94
C LYS A 34 13.09 -6.57 -23.34
N TYR A 35 12.31 -5.50 -23.46
CA TYR A 35 11.87 -4.95 -24.74
C TYR A 35 12.09 -3.42 -24.76
N PRO A 36 13.35 -2.95 -24.92
CA PRO A 36 13.71 -1.53 -24.86
C PRO A 36 13.29 -0.79 -26.14
N THR A 37 11.99 -0.78 -26.40
CA THR A 37 11.34 -0.19 -27.56
C THR A 37 10.21 0.71 -27.08
N THR A 38 9.75 1.63 -27.92
CA THR A 38 8.60 2.48 -27.62
C THR A 38 7.37 1.65 -27.22
N LYS A 39 7.18 0.47 -27.84
CA LYS A 39 6.09 -0.45 -27.49
C LYS A 39 6.25 -1.03 -26.08
N GLY A 40 7.46 -1.45 -25.72
CA GLY A 40 7.75 -1.98 -24.38
C GLY A 40 7.60 -0.92 -23.29
N LEU A 41 7.96 0.34 -23.57
CA LEU A 41 7.74 1.47 -22.66
C LEU A 41 6.24 1.74 -22.45
N VAL A 42 5.44 1.75 -23.51
CA VAL A 42 3.97 1.92 -23.41
C VAL A 42 3.37 0.80 -22.56
N ILE A 43 3.73 -0.46 -22.83
CA ILE A 43 3.23 -1.62 -22.06
C ILE A 43 3.66 -1.52 -20.59
N GLY A 44 4.92 -1.15 -20.32
CA GLY A 44 5.42 -0.95 -18.96
C GLY A 44 4.62 0.10 -18.18
N ILE A 45 4.34 1.25 -18.81
CA ILE A 45 3.49 2.31 -18.22
C ILE A 45 2.09 1.78 -17.92
N PHE A 46 1.48 1.03 -18.86
CA PHE A 46 0.16 0.43 -18.62
C PHE A 46 0.17 -0.51 -17.41
N ILE A 47 1.19 -1.35 -17.28
CA ILE A 47 1.32 -2.28 -16.15
C ILE A 47 1.49 -1.52 -14.82
N SER A 48 2.34 -0.50 -14.79
CA SER A 48 2.54 0.33 -13.59
C SER A 48 1.28 1.12 -13.22
N ALA A 49 0.54 1.63 -14.20
CA ALA A 49 -0.74 2.30 -13.99
C ALA A 49 -1.79 1.35 -13.41
N LEU A 50 -1.87 0.10 -13.91
CA LEU A 50 -2.73 -0.92 -13.32
C LEU A 50 -2.36 -1.24 -11.87
N GLY A 51 -1.06 -1.35 -11.57
CA GLY A 51 -0.58 -1.51 -10.19
C GLY A 51 -1.00 -0.37 -9.27
N LEU A 52 -0.93 0.87 -9.76
CA LEU A 52 -1.41 2.05 -9.02
C LEU A 52 -2.93 2.00 -8.79
N ILE A 53 -3.72 1.70 -9.82
CA ILE A 53 -5.18 1.62 -9.72
C ILE A 53 -5.58 0.56 -8.70
N ILE A 54 -4.97 -0.62 -8.76
CA ILE A 54 -5.22 -1.71 -7.81
C ILE A 54 -4.85 -1.26 -6.39
N GLY A 55 -3.69 -0.62 -6.20
CA GLY A 55 -3.27 -0.08 -4.92
C GLY A 55 -4.27 0.92 -4.33
N VAL A 56 -4.71 1.89 -5.13
CA VAL A 56 -5.72 2.89 -4.75
C VAL A 56 -7.04 2.22 -4.37
N VAL A 57 -7.50 1.22 -5.14
CA VAL A 57 -8.74 0.49 -4.84
C VAL A 57 -8.63 -0.27 -3.52
N ILE A 58 -7.52 -0.96 -3.27
CA ILE A 58 -7.29 -1.72 -2.03
C ILE A 58 -7.25 -0.76 -0.83
N ALA A 59 -6.44 0.29 -0.91
CA ALA A 59 -6.29 1.26 0.17
C ALA A 59 -7.62 1.98 0.47
N SER A 60 -8.40 2.32 -0.57
CA SER A 60 -9.73 2.91 -0.42
C SER A 60 -10.75 1.95 0.19
N ARG A 61 -10.67 0.65 -0.11
CA ARG A 61 -11.52 -0.36 0.53
C ARG A 61 -11.18 -0.53 2.01
N ILE A 62 -9.90 -0.51 2.35
CA ILE A 62 -9.42 -0.61 3.74
C ILE A 62 -9.86 0.63 4.52
N ALA A 63 -9.63 1.83 4.00
CA ALA A 63 -10.03 3.09 4.61
C ALA A 63 -11.55 3.22 4.85
N LYS A 64 -12.37 2.51 4.07
CA LYS A 64 -13.83 2.45 4.27
C LYS A 64 -14.28 1.44 5.33
N LYS A 65 -13.52 0.37 5.55
CA LYS A 65 -13.86 -0.67 6.54
C LYS A 65 -13.23 -0.42 7.91
N HIS A 66 -12.04 0.16 7.96
CA HIS A 66 -11.27 0.45 9.17
C HIS A 66 -10.52 1.78 9.01
N SER A 67 -10.13 2.41 10.12
CA SER A 67 -9.13 3.48 10.04
C SER A 67 -7.85 2.89 9.42
N THR A 68 -7.26 3.59 8.47
CA THR A 68 -6.05 3.11 7.80
C THR A 68 -4.88 3.00 8.78
N VAL A 69 -4.89 3.82 9.83
CA VAL A 69 -3.96 3.74 10.96
C VAL A 69 -4.16 2.45 11.76
N ASP A 70 -5.41 2.07 12.06
CA ASP A 70 -5.70 0.83 12.80
C ASP A 70 -5.27 -0.41 12.01
N PHE A 71 -5.43 -0.39 10.69
CA PHE A 71 -4.95 -1.48 9.84
C PHE A 71 -3.43 -1.64 9.93
N ILE A 72 -2.67 -0.54 9.77
CA ILE A 72 -1.21 -0.60 9.91
C ILE A 72 -0.82 -1.01 11.34
N SER A 73 -1.50 -0.50 12.35
CA SER A 73 -1.27 -0.86 13.75
C SER A 73 -1.48 -2.35 13.99
N SER A 74 -2.56 -2.94 13.45
CA SER A 74 -2.87 -4.37 13.61
C SER A 74 -1.87 -5.29 12.89
N VAL A 75 -1.31 -4.83 11.76
CA VAL A 75 -0.30 -5.58 11.00
C VAL A 75 1.09 -5.45 11.63
N THR A 76 1.37 -4.32 12.29
CA THR A 76 2.66 -4.03 12.92
C THR A 76 2.73 -4.53 14.37
N ALA A 77 1.58 -4.66 15.04
CA ALA A 77 1.51 -5.21 16.38
C ALA A 77 1.94 -6.68 16.36
N SER A 78 2.91 -7.05 17.20
CA SER A 78 3.19 -8.45 17.54
C SER A 78 2.14 -8.93 18.54
N PRO A 79 1.19 -9.79 18.13
CA PRO A 79 0.08 -10.20 18.99
C PRO A 79 0.55 -10.93 20.26
N GLU A 80 1.73 -11.56 20.17
CA GLU A 80 2.34 -12.33 21.25
C GLU A 80 2.79 -11.45 22.43
N LEU A 81 3.18 -10.20 22.19
CA LEU A 81 3.61 -9.28 23.25
C LEU A 81 2.41 -8.60 23.93
N ASP A 82 1.34 -8.29 23.19
CA ASP A 82 0.14 -7.62 23.71
C ASP A 82 -0.75 -8.51 24.61
N ASN A 83 -0.47 -9.82 24.64
CA ASN A 83 -1.13 -10.79 25.52
C ASN A 83 -0.35 -11.02 26.83
N LEU A 84 0.96 -10.77 26.86
CA LEU A 84 1.78 -10.94 28.08
C LEU A 84 1.45 -9.88 29.13
N ASP A 85 1.18 -8.64 28.71
CA ASP A 85 0.82 -7.55 29.62
C ASP A 85 -0.58 -7.71 30.25
N LYS A 86 -1.43 -8.58 29.68
CA LYS A 86 -2.81 -8.85 30.15
C LYS A 86 -2.91 -10.05 31.09
N GLU A 87 -1.93 -10.94 31.10
CA GLU A 87 -1.88 -12.08 32.05
C GLU A 87 -1.20 -11.72 33.38
N GLU A 88 -0.52 -10.57 33.46
CA GLU A 88 0.18 -10.10 34.68
C GLU A 88 -0.66 -9.18 35.60
N ASN A 89 -1.94 -8.94 35.28
CA ASN A 89 -2.92 -8.24 36.15
C ASN A 89 -4.09 -9.15 36.54
#